data_AF-A0A946AXA4-F1
#
_entry.id   AF-A0A946AXA4-F1
#
_cell.length_a   1.000
_cell.length_b   1.000
_cell.length_c   1.000
_cell.angle_alpha   90.00
_cell.angle_beta   90.00
_cell.angle_gamma   90.00
#
_symmetry.space_group_name_H-M   'P 1'
#
loop_
_entity.id
_entity.type
_entity.pdbx_description
1 polymer ?
#
loop_
_entity_poly.entity_id
_entity_poly.type
_entity_poly.pdbx_seq_one_letter_code
_entity_poly.pdbx_strand_id
1 'polypeptide(L)'
;MKYIQILVQTIFLLSIPLLKNAEATCLDKVKELELKRNYAVSIGGMWGYFEKNFSLKKVPTEAIQIDSRINKLFFILNHLCETQNGIPLTPLAIYLSKNISKKGEDQFKDELLVLGKTPEQINEWFDFCRYAESHAYRTLLNSKIQKAIDQSTALIMRYVQLAEANSHEKRSKNPSQKIKVLVTDLDNLLSSQPYLSQALEETSHFLYWDISEGDLG
;
A
#
# COMPACT_ATOMS: atom_id res chain seq x y z
N MET A 1 28.32 27.46 53.55
CA MET A 1 27.23 27.54 52.54
C MET A 1 27.78 27.88 51.15
N LYS A 2 28.59 27.01 50.54
CA LYS A 2 29.08 27.16 49.15
C LYS A 2 29.19 25.81 48.43
N TYR A 3 29.30 24.71 49.17
CA TYR A 3 29.33 23.35 48.62
C TYR A 3 27.95 22.80 48.21
N ILE A 4 26.85 23.36 48.71
CA ILE A 4 25.49 22.91 48.36
C ILE A 4 25.03 23.49 47.00
N GLN A 5 25.54 24.65 46.59
CA GLN A 5 25.21 25.24 45.29
C GLN A 5 25.87 24.52 44.09
N ILE A 6 27.02 23.87 44.29
CA ILE A 6 27.74 23.17 43.20
C ILE A 6 27.05 21.86 42.83
N LEU A 7 26.34 21.23 43.77
CA LEU A 7 25.62 19.97 43.56
C LEU A 7 24.31 20.17 42.76
N VAL A 8 23.70 21.35 42.83
CA VAL A 8 22.47 21.65 42.08
C VAL A 8 22.76 22.02 40.62
N GLN A 9 23.92 22.60 40.33
CA GLN A 9 24.33 22.92 38.94
C GLN A 9 24.85 21.71 38.15
N THR A 10 25.29 20.64 38.82
CA THR A 10 25.78 19.41 38.13
C THR A 10 24.65 18.44 37.77
N ILE A 11 23.47 18.54 38.40
CA ILE A 11 22.30 17.70 38.06
C ILE A 11 21.59 18.20 36.78
N PHE A 12 21.78 19.48 36.41
CA PHE A 12 21.15 20.07 35.23
C PHE A 12 21.87 19.76 33.90
N LEU A 13 23.06 19.12 33.95
CA LEU A 13 23.83 18.71 32.78
C LEU A 13 23.72 17.21 32.44
N LEU A 14 22.88 16.47 33.18
CA LEU A 14 22.61 15.04 32.96
C LEU A 14 21.20 14.77 32.39
N SER A 15 20.46 15.80 31.97
CA SER A 15 19.32 15.65 31.07
C SER A 15 19.82 15.44 29.64
N ILE A 16 20.54 14.33 29.42
CA ILE A 16 20.60 13.73 28.09
C ILE A 16 19.13 13.46 27.73
N PRO A 17 18.56 14.05 26.67
CA PRO A 17 17.29 13.56 26.20
C PRO A 17 17.56 12.09 25.88
N LEU A 18 16.88 11.18 26.60
CA LEU A 18 16.70 9.83 26.09
C LEU A 18 16.20 10.06 24.67
N LEU A 19 17.04 9.83 23.66
CA LEU A 19 16.57 9.50 22.33
C LEU A 19 15.82 8.19 22.55
N LYS A 20 14.56 8.30 22.97
CA LYS A 20 13.56 7.30 22.65
C LYS A 20 13.57 7.35 21.13
N ASN A 21 14.29 6.43 20.50
CA ASN A 21 14.09 6.17 19.08
C ASN A 21 12.59 5.97 18.94
N ALA A 22 11.90 6.95 18.37
CA ALA A 22 10.50 6.80 18.06
C ALA A 22 10.41 5.55 17.20
N GLU A 23 9.58 4.59 17.63
CA GLU A 23 9.35 3.40 16.82
C GLU A 23 8.91 3.87 15.44
N ALA A 24 9.62 3.44 14.39
CA ALA A 24 9.31 3.83 13.02
C ALA A 24 7.84 3.53 12.75
N THR A 25 7.10 4.54 12.26
CA THR A 25 5.68 4.36 11.97
C THR A 25 5.51 3.32 10.86
N CYS A 26 4.30 2.79 10.71
CA CYS A 26 3.98 1.87 9.60
C CYS A 26 4.46 2.44 8.25
N LEU A 27 4.14 3.71 7.98
CA LEU A 27 4.55 4.40 6.76
C LEU A 27 6.07 4.60 6.66
N ASP A 28 6.76 4.87 7.76
CA ASP A 28 8.23 5.04 7.71
C ASP A 28 8.92 3.74 7.27
N LYS A 29 8.45 2.59 7.75
CA LYS A 29 8.97 1.28 7.34
C LYS A 29 8.72 1.02 5.85
N VAL A 30 7.52 1.34 5.35
CA VAL A 30 7.21 1.19 3.92
C VAL A 30 8.05 2.14 3.05
N LYS A 31 8.23 3.40 3.48
CA LYS A 31 9.08 4.37 2.79
C LYS A 31 10.54 3.94 2.75
N GLU A 32 11.08 3.36 3.82
CA GLU A 32 12.44 2.83 3.82
C GLU A 32 12.62 1.73 2.75
N LEU A 33 11.65 0.82 2.65
CA LEU A 33 11.66 -0.23 1.62
C LEU A 33 11.52 0.36 0.21
N GLU A 34 10.70 1.40 0.07
CA GLU A 34 10.50 2.08 -1.21
C GLU A 34 11.79 2.76 -1.68
N LEU A 35 12.58 3.37 -0.78
CA LEU A 35 13.89 3.92 -1.13
C LEU A 35 14.84 2.85 -1.68
N LYS A 36 14.88 1.66 -1.07
CA LYS A 36 15.69 0.53 -1.55
C LYS A 36 15.23 0.05 -2.92
N ARG A 37 13.91 -0.05 -3.12
CA ARG A 37 13.32 -0.37 -4.43
C ARG A 37 13.65 0.69 -5.47
N ASN A 38 13.54 1.98 -5.12
CA ASN A 38 13.80 3.09 -6.04
C ASN A 38 15.26 3.12 -6.49
N TYR A 39 16.20 2.79 -5.59
CA TYR A 39 17.59 2.56 -5.96
C TYR A 39 17.73 1.40 -6.96
N ALA A 40 17.10 0.26 -6.71
CA ALA A 40 17.12 -0.87 -7.64
C ALA A 40 16.55 -0.50 -9.03
N VAL A 41 15.48 0.31 -9.08
CA VAL A 41 14.91 0.82 -10.32
C VAL A 41 15.86 1.81 -11.02
N SER A 42 16.54 2.70 -10.28
CA SER A 42 17.42 3.73 -10.86
C SER A 42 18.66 3.16 -11.55
N ILE A 43 19.12 1.97 -11.13
CA ILE A 43 20.20 1.23 -11.80
C ILE A 43 19.70 0.34 -12.96
N GLY A 44 18.44 0.50 -13.36
CA GLY A 44 17.80 -0.18 -14.49
C GLY A 44 16.75 -1.21 -14.07
N GLY A 45 16.60 -1.54 -12.79
CA GLY A 45 15.65 -2.55 -12.32
C GLY A 45 15.89 -3.92 -12.96
N MET A 46 14.82 -4.71 -13.04
CA MET A 46 14.87 -5.99 -13.76
C MET A 46 14.81 -5.79 -15.28
N TRP A 47 14.18 -4.71 -15.74
CA TRP A 47 14.12 -4.32 -17.15
C TRP A 47 15.50 -4.12 -17.79
N GLY A 48 16.38 -3.36 -17.12
CA GLY A 48 17.71 -3.01 -17.62
C GLY A 48 18.63 -4.21 -17.81
N TYR A 49 18.40 -5.32 -17.09
CA TYR A 49 19.07 -6.59 -17.36
C TYR A 49 18.73 -7.12 -18.77
N PHE A 50 17.45 -7.13 -19.13
CA PHE A 50 17.00 -7.70 -20.39
C PHE A 50 17.33 -6.81 -21.58
N GLU A 51 17.30 -5.49 -21.41
CA GLU A 51 17.77 -4.54 -22.43
C GLU A 51 19.25 -4.75 -22.76
N LYS A 52 20.10 -4.90 -21.74
CA LYS A 52 21.54 -5.08 -21.95
C LYS A 52 21.91 -6.44 -22.56
N ASN A 53 21.01 -7.42 -22.50
CA ASN A 53 21.23 -8.77 -23.01
C ASN A 53 20.39 -9.04 -24.28
N PHE A 54 20.65 -8.25 -25.34
CA PHE A 54 20.02 -8.34 -26.68
C PHE A 54 20.08 -9.73 -27.36
N SER A 55 20.88 -10.67 -26.86
CA SER A 55 20.86 -12.07 -27.32
C SER A 55 19.56 -12.80 -26.96
N LEU A 56 18.80 -12.28 -25.98
CA LEU A 56 17.42 -12.65 -25.72
C LEU A 56 16.54 -11.93 -26.75
N LYS A 57 16.11 -12.66 -27.81
CA LYS A 57 15.30 -12.12 -28.92
C LYS A 57 14.01 -11.40 -28.49
N LYS A 58 13.59 -11.52 -27.22
CA LYS A 58 12.49 -10.79 -26.57
C LYS A 58 12.83 -10.56 -25.10
N VAL A 59 12.49 -9.38 -24.56
CA VAL A 59 12.39 -9.18 -23.12
C VAL A 59 11.30 -10.13 -22.59
N PRO A 60 11.58 -10.97 -21.57
CA PRO A 60 10.57 -11.86 -21.02
C PRO A 60 9.46 -11.04 -20.36
N THR A 61 8.21 -11.39 -20.64
CA THR A 61 7.02 -10.77 -20.03
C THR A 61 7.11 -10.79 -18.49
N GLU A 62 7.77 -11.80 -17.95
CA GLU A 62 8.05 -11.98 -16.53
C GLU A 62 8.83 -10.81 -15.91
N ALA A 63 9.69 -10.13 -16.69
CA ALA A 63 10.45 -8.97 -16.24
C ALA A 63 9.57 -7.74 -15.99
N ILE A 64 8.61 -7.50 -16.88
CA ILE A 64 7.62 -6.42 -16.72
C ILE A 64 6.65 -6.76 -15.58
N GLN A 65 6.26 -8.04 -15.51
CA GLN A 65 5.34 -8.50 -14.47
C GLN A 65 5.92 -8.29 -13.07
N ILE A 66 7.20 -8.55 -12.84
CA ILE A 66 7.77 -8.40 -11.50
C ILE A 66 7.77 -6.94 -11.02
N ASP A 67 8.13 -5.98 -11.88
CA ASP A 67 8.12 -4.56 -11.52
C ASP A 67 6.69 -4.10 -11.18
N SER A 68 5.70 -4.52 -11.97
CA SER A 68 4.29 -4.26 -11.71
C SER A 68 3.81 -4.86 -10.37
N ARG A 69 4.21 -6.10 -10.06
CA ARG A 69 3.85 -6.78 -8.81
C ARG A 69 4.46 -6.11 -7.58
N ILE A 70 5.71 -5.66 -7.69
CA ILE A 70 6.36 -4.88 -6.61
C ILE A 70 5.64 -3.56 -6.38
N ASN A 71 5.29 -2.82 -7.45
CA ASN A 71 4.51 -1.59 -7.32
C ASN A 71 3.16 -1.82 -6.65
N LYS A 72 2.46 -2.89 -7.06
CA LYS A 72 1.18 -3.28 -6.45
C LYS A 72 1.35 -3.58 -4.96
N LEU A 73 2.39 -4.31 -4.56
CA LEU A 73 2.66 -4.59 -3.16
C LEU A 73 2.88 -3.31 -2.34
N PHE A 74 3.64 -2.34 -2.86
CA PHE A 74 3.84 -1.05 -2.18
C PHE A 74 2.53 -0.27 -2.02
N PHE A 75 1.70 -0.24 -3.07
CA PHE A 75 0.39 0.38 -3.01
C PHE A 75 -0.51 -0.24 -1.93
N ILE A 76 -0.54 -1.58 -1.84
CA ILE A 76 -1.28 -2.30 -0.79
C ILE A 76 -0.72 -2.02 0.61
N LEU A 77 0.61 -1.97 0.76
CA LEU A 77 1.25 -1.67 2.05
C LEU A 77 0.96 -0.23 2.51
N ASN A 78 0.99 0.74 1.60
CA ASN A 78 0.63 2.13 1.89
C ASN A 78 -0.83 2.22 2.33
N HIS A 79 -1.76 1.63 1.56
CA HIS A 79 -3.17 1.59 1.91
C HIS A 79 -3.40 1.01 3.31
N LEU A 80 -2.74 -0.11 3.65
CA LEU A 80 -2.81 -0.71 4.98
C LEU A 80 -2.36 0.24 6.09
N CYS A 81 -1.25 0.94 5.87
CA CYS A 81 -0.71 1.86 6.86
C CYS A 81 -1.60 3.10 7.04
N GLU A 82 -2.10 3.67 5.95
CA GLU A 82 -2.92 4.88 5.94
C GLU A 82 -4.30 4.64 6.56
N THR A 83 -4.84 3.44 6.36
CA THR A 83 -6.19 3.07 6.80
C THR A 83 -6.21 2.21 8.06
N GLN A 84 -5.13 2.17 8.84
CA GLN A 84 -5.03 1.29 10.03
C GLN A 84 -6.18 1.48 11.05
N ASN A 85 -6.73 2.69 11.13
CA ASN A 85 -7.80 3.09 12.07
C ASN A 85 -9.15 3.34 11.38
N GLY A 86 -9.34 2.79 10.19
CA GLY A 86 -10.56 2.94 9.41
C GLY A 86 -10.27 3.48 8.02
N ILE A 87 -11.21 3.23 7.12
CA ILE A 87 -11.17 3.68 5.74
C ILE A 87 -12.01 4.97 5.63
N PRO A 88 -11.43 6.15 5.38
CA PRO A 88 -12.21 7.38 5.27
C PRO A 88 -13.30 7.27 4.19
N LEU A 89 -14.49 7.79 4.45
CA LEU A 89 -15.55 7.78 3.44
C LEU A 89 -15.17 8.66 2.25
N THR A 90 -15.44 8.16 1.04
CA THR A 90 -15.27 8.93 -0.20
C THR A 90 -16.36 9.99 -0.36
N PRO A 91 -16.18 11.00 -1.22
CA PRO A 91 -17.24 11.95 -1.54
C PRO A 91 -18.54 11.25 -1.99
N LEU A 92 -18.43 10.22 -2.84
CA LEU A 92 -19.58 9.41 -3.25
C LEU A 92 -20.25 8.73 -2.04
N ALA A 93 -19.49 8.05 -1.17
CA ALA A 93 -20.05 7.38 0.00
C ALA A 93 -20.76 8.38 0.94
N ILE A 94 -20.17 9.57 1.14
CA ILE A 94 -20.77 10.65 1.95
C ILE A 94 -22.09 11.13 1.32
N TYR A 95 -22.11 11.37 0.00
CA TYR A 95 -23.30 11.79 -0.73
C TYR A 95 -24.42 10.76 -0.63
N LEU A 96 -24.10 9.48 -0.86
CA LEU A 96 -25.06 8.39 -0.79
C LEU A 96 -25.59 8.21 0.64
N SER A 97 -24.70 8.07 1.63
CA SER A 97 -25.05 7.91 3.04
C SER A 97 -25.97 9.03 3.53
N LYS A 98 -25.64 10.29 3.21
CA LYS A 98 -26.46 11.45 3.60
C LYS A 98 -27.85 11.42 2.97
N ASN A 99 -27.96 11.08 1.69
CA ASN A 99 -29.25 11.07 1.01
C ASN A 99 -30.11 9.87 1.45
N ILE A 100 -29.52 8.68 1.60
CA ILE A 100 -30.18 7.49 2.13
C ILE A 100 -30.69 7.76 3.54
N SER A 101 -29.86 8.33 4.42
CA SER A 101 -30.25 8.68 5.79
C SER A 101 -31.40 9.70 5.84
N LYS A 102 -31.41 10.67 4.92
CA LYS A 102 -32.42 11.74 4.88
C LYS A 102 -33.75 11.33 4.23
N LYS A 103 -33.69 10.52 3.18
CA LYS A 103 -34.84 10.24 2.29
C LYS A 103 -35.33 8.78 2.38
N GLY A 104 -34.47 7.87 2.84
CA GLY A 104 -34.65 6.43 2.68
C GLY A 104 -34.13 5.93 1.32
N GLU A 105 -33.79 4.64 1.24
CA GLU A 105 -33.22 4.04 0.03
C GLU A 105 -34.20 4.12 -1.17
N ASP A 106 -35.48 3.81 -0.97
CA ASP A 106 -36.48 3.79 -2.06
C ASP A 106 -36.68 5.16 -2.69
N GLN A 107 -36.92 6.19 -1.87
CA GLN A 107 -37.13 7.55 -2.36
C GLN A 107 -35.88 8.10 -3.07
N PHE A 108 -34.69 7.80 -2.55
CA PHE A 108 -33.46 8.26 -3.18
C PHE A 108 -33.13 7.51 -4.46
N LYS A 109 -33.47 6.22 -4.54
CA LYS A 109 -33.39 5.43 -5.77
C LYS A 109 -34.26 6.04 -6.87
N ASP A 110 -35.50 6.40 -6.56
CA ASP A 110 -36.40 7.07 -7.53
C ASP A 110 -35.80 8.39 -8.05
N GLU A 111 -35.16 9.17 -7.18
CA GLU A 111 -34.47 10.41 -7.57
C GLU A 111 -33.29 10.13 -8.51
N LEU A 112 -32.46 9.14 -8.21
CA LEU A 112 -31.33 8.76 -9.07
C LEU A 112 -31.79 8.24 -10.44
N LEU A 113 -32.93 7.54 -10.51
CA LEU A 113 -33.55 7.13 -11.77
C LEU A 113 -33.98 8.34 -12.60
N VAL A 114 -34.60 9.35 -11.97
CA VAL A 114 -34.97 10.62 -12.64
C VAL A 114 -33.73 11.37 -13.14
N LEU A 115 -32.60 11.27 -12.43
CA LEU A 115 -31.30 11.80 -12.84
C LEU A 115 -30.59 10.94 -13.91
N GLY A 116 -31.25 9.91 -14.43
CA GLY A 116 -30.75 9.10 -15.54
C GLY A 116 -29.75 8.02 -15.15
N LYS A 117 -29.58 7.71 -13.86
CA LYS A 117 -28.78 6.57 -13.42
C LYS A 117 -29.56 5.28 -13.69
N THR A 118 -28.85 4.24 -14.13
CA THR A 118 -29.45 2.92 -14.34
C THR A 118 -29.69 2.21 -13.00
N PRO A 119 -30.68 1.29 -12.90
CA PRO A 119 -30.88 0.48 -11.70
C PRO A 119 -29.61 -0.26 -11.24
N GLU A 120 -28.81 -0.74 -12.19
CA GLU A 120 -27.54 -1.43 -11.94
C GLU A 120 -26.53 -0.50 -11.26
N GLN A 121 -26.31 0.70 -11.82
CA GLN A 121 -25.42 1.70 -11.22
C GLN A 121 -25.86 2.10 -9.82
N ILE A 122 -27.18 2.28 -9.60
CA ILE A 122 -27.72 2.64 -8.28
C ILE A 122 -27.44 1.52 -7.26
N ASN A 123 -27.66 0.27 -7.64
CA ASN A 123 -27.39 -0.87 -6.76
C ASN A 123 -25.90 -0.97 -6.42
N GLU A 124 -25.02 -0.85 -7.41
CA GLU A 124 -23.56 -0.81 -7.22
C GLU A 124 -23.14 0.30 -6.26
N TRP A 125 -23.71 1.50 -6.42
CA TRP A 125 -23.46 2.64 -5.52
C TRP A 125 -23.94 2.38 -4.11
N PHE A 126 -25.15 1.82 -3.94
CA PHE A 126 -25.69 1.53 -2.61
C PHE A 126 -24.91 0.41 -1.92
N ASP A 127 -24.48 -0.63 -2.65
CA ASP A 127 -23.59 -1.68 -2.15
C ASP A 127 -22.25 -1.10 -1.72
N PHE A 128 -21.64 -0.23 -2.54
CA PHE A 128 -20.43 0.48 -2.19
C PHE A 128 -20.61 1.36 -0.94
N CYS A 129 -21.71 2.10 -0.82
CA CYS A 129 -21.99 2.93 0.36
C CYS A 129 -22.02 2.10 1.64
N ARG A 130 -22.78 1.00 1.63
CA ARG A 130 -22.87 0.07 2.77
C ARG A 130 -21.50 -0.52 3.13
N TYR A 131 -20.73 -0.91 2.12
CA TYR A 131 -19.37 -1.38 2.31
C TYR A 131 -18.47 -0.30 2.93
N ALA A 132 -18.48 0.92 2.40
CA ALA A 132 -17.67 2.01 2.91
C ALA A 132 -18.01 2.34 4.38
N GLU A 133 -19.30 2.41 4.72
CA GLU A 133 -19.75 2.63 6.09
C GLU A 133 -19.31 1.51 7.04
N SER A 134 -19.37 0.24 6.62
CA SER A 134 -18.92 -0.87 7.46
C SER A 134 -17.41 -0.89 7.69
N HIS A 135 -16.64 -0.27 6.80
CA HIS A 135 -15.17 -0.20 6.90
C HIS A 135 -14.65 1.14 7.45
N ALA A 136 -15.51 2.14 7.61
CA ALA A 136 -15.13 3.47 8.12
C ALA A 136 -14.49 3.44 9.51
N TYR A 137 -14.90 2.48 10.34
CA TYR A 137 -14.43 2.31 11.71
C TYR A 137 -13.70 1.00 11.95
N ARG A 138 -13.24 0.32 10.88
CA ARG A 138 -12.49 -0.93 11.05
C ARG A 138 -11.15 -0.64 11.73
N THR A 139 -10.71 -1.51 12.61
CA THR A 139 -9.42 -1.38 13.29
C THR A 139 -8.51 -2.55 12.95
N LEU A 140 -7.31 -2.23 12.44
CA LEU A 140 -6.28 -3.23 12.20
C LEU A 140 -5.32 -3.32 13.38
N LEU A 141 -4.86 -4.53 13.68
CA LEU A 141 -3.88 -4.75 14.73
C LEU A 141 -2.49 -4.40 14.20
N ASN A 142 -1.80 -3.44 14.84
CA ASN A 142 -0.44 -3.04 14.44
C ASN A 142 0.50 -4.25 14.31
N SER A 143 0.47 -5.20 15.26
CA SER A 143 1.29 -6.42 15.19
C SER A 143 1.09 -7.26 13.92
N LYS A 144 -0.15 -7.31 13.40
CA LYS A 144 -0.46 -8.01 12.14
C LYS A 144 -0.05 -7.20 10.91
N ILE A 145 -0.12 -5.87 10.96
CA ILE A 145 0.41 -4.99 9.92
C ILE A 145 1.94 -5.15 9.84
N GLN A 146 2.64 -5.12 10.98
CA GLN A 146 4.09 -5.33 11.03
C GLN A 146 4.47 -6.69 10.45
N LYS A 147 3.74 -7.75 10.80
CA LYS A 147 3.94 -9.06 10.19
C LYS A 147 3.78 -9.04 8.66
N ALA A 148 2.80 -8.30 8.13
CA ALA A 148 2.62 -8.13 6.69
C ALA A 148 3.83 -7.45 6.03
N ILE A 149 4.33 -6.37 6.66
CA ILE A 149 5.52 -5.64 6.21
C ILE A 149 6.76 -6.53 6.26
N ASP A 150 6.97 -7.28 7.33
CA ASP A 150 8.14 -8.15 7.49
C ASP A 150 8.17 -9.25 6.41
N GLN A 151 7.03 -9.88 6.15
CA GLN A 151 6.89 -10.89 5.09
C GLN A 151 7.11 -10.28 3.70
N SER A 152 6.59 -9.07 3.47
CA SER A 152 6.79 -8.32 2.23
C SER A 152 8.25 -7.91 2.02
N THR A 153 8.92 -7.49 3.10
CA THR A 153 10.32 -7.07 3.11
C THR A 153 11.24 -8.16 2.55
N ALA A 154 11.02 -9.43 2.94
CA ALA A 154 11.81 -10.54 2.43
C ALA A 154 11.75 -10.65 0.89
N LEU A 155 10.57 -10.46 0.29
CA LEU A 155 10.39 -10.54 -1.17
C LEU A 155 10.89 -9.28 -1.88
N ILE A 156 10.67 -8.10 -1.32
CA ILE A 156 11.19 -6.82 -1.85
C ILE A 156 12.72 -6.84 -1.87
N MET A 157 13.37 -7.33 -0.80
CA MET A 157 14.82 -7.42 -0.76
C MET A 157 15.37 -8.44 -1.76
N ARG A 158 14.65 -9.55 -2.02
CA ARG A 158 15.00 -10.47 -3.11
C ARG A 158 14.93 -9.78 -4.48
N TYR A 159 13.93 -8.94 -4.71
CA TYR A 159 13.84 -8.13 -5.93
C TYR A 159 15.04 -7.18 -6.06
N VAL A 160 15.35 -6.42 -5.01
CA VAL A 160 16.48 -5.47 -4.98
C VAL A 160 17.80 -6.19 -5.29
N GLN A 161 18.07 -7.31 -4.62
CA GLN A 161 19.28 -8.11 -4.84
C GLN A 161 19.36 -8.66 -6.26
N LEU A 162 18.24 -9.06 -6.88
CA LEU A 162 18.22 -9.51 -8.26
C LEU A 162 18.55 -8.37 -9.22
N ALA A 163 17.97 -7.18 -9.01
CA ALA A 163 18.25 -6.00 -9.84
C ALA A 163 19.73 -5.58 -9.73
N GLU A 164 20.27 -5.51 -8.51
CA GLU A 164 21.67 -5.17 -8.25
C GLU A 164 22.64 -6.21 -8.83
N ALA A 165 22.39 -7.50 -8.63
CA ALA A 165 23.25 -8.55 -9.15
C ALA A 165 23.32 -8.53 -10.69
N ASN A 166 22.25 -8.07 -11.35
CA ASN A 166 22.15 -7.98 -12.79
C ASN A 166 22.71 -6.66 -13.36
N SER A 167 22.88 -5.61 -12.54
CA SER A 167 23.45 -4.33 -12.96
C SER A 167 24.98 -4.43 -13.10
N HIS A 168 25.61 -5.28 -12.29
CA HIS A 168 27.02 -5.65 -12.43
C HIS A 168 27.16 -6.76 -13.49
N GLU A 169 28.20 -6.74 -14.31
CA GLU A 169 28.47 -7.74 -15.38
C GLU A 169 28.59 -9.21 -14.89
N LYS A 170 28.45 -9.46 -13.58
CA LYS A 170 28.29 -10.79 -13.00
C LYS A 170 26.92 -11.36 -13.40
N ARG A 171 26.87 -12.04 -14.55
CA ARG A 171 25.72 -12.82 -15.00
C ARG A 171 25.20 -13.74 -13.88
N SER A 172 24.05 -13.40 -13.32
CA SER A 172 23.25 -14.33 -12.53
C SER A 172 22.97 -15.57 -13.39
N LYS A 173 23.18 -16.77 -12.83
CA LYS A 173 22.71 -18.01 -13.47
C LYS A 173 21.18 -18.02 -13.42
N ASN A 174 20.54 -18.14 -14.58
CA ASN A 174 19.09 -18.29 -14.79
C ASN A 174 18.20 -17.20 -14.15
N PRO A 175 18.37 -15.92 -14.51
CA PRO A 175 17.59 -14.81 -13.95
C PRO A 175 16.09 -14.96 -14.24
N SER A 176 15.70 -15.43 -15.42
CA SER A 176 14.29 -15.67 -15.78
C SER A 176 13.58 -16.63 -14.81
N GLN A 177 14.24 -17.71 -14.39
CA GLN A 177 13.65 -18.65 -13.43
C GLN A 177 13.49 -18.02 -12.04
N LYS A 178 14.50 -17.24 -11.59
CA LYS A 178 14.44 -16.55 -10.29
C LYS A 178 13.32 -15.51 -10.26
N ILE A 179 13.11 -14.79 -11.36
CA ILE A 179 12.00 -13.84 -11.51
C ILE A 179 10.67 -14.57 -11.44
N LYS A 180 10.50 -15.66 -12.19
CA LYS A 180 9.26 -16.44 -12.19
C LYS A 180 8.89 -16.93 -10.80
N VAL A 181 9.87 -17.46 -10.05
CA VAL A 181 9.66 -17.87 -8.65
C VAL A 181 9.25 -16.68 -7.80
N LEU A 182 9.91 -15.53 -7.93
CA LEU A 182 9.58 -14.34 -7.15
C LEU A 182 8.18 -13.80 -7.46
N VAL A 183 7.74 -13.81 -8.73
CA VAL A 183 6.37 -13.44 -9.12
C VAL A 183 5.37 -14.37 -8.43
N THR A 184 5.59 -15.68 -8.48
CA THR A 184 4.73 -16.65 -7.80
C THR A 184 4.70 -16.43 -6.28
N ASP A 185 5.85 -16.16 -5.66
CA ASP A 185 5.92 -15.89 -4.22
C ASP A 185 5.17 -14.61 -3.84
N LEU A 186 5.23 -13.56 -4.67
CA LEU A 186 4.49 -12.31 -4.46
C LEU A 186 2.98 -12.52 -4.61
N ASP A 187 2.55 -13.23 -5.64
CA ASP A 187 1.12 -13.53 -5.87
C ASP A 187 0.58 -14.35 -4.69
N ASN A 188 1.32 -15.38 -4.24
CA ASN A 188 0.96 -16.18 -3.07
C ASN A 188 0.91 -15.33 -1.79
N LEU A 189 1.86 -14.41 -1.60
CA LEU A 189 1.88 -13.52 -0.43
C LEU A 189 0.64 -12.63 -0.42
N LEU A 190 0.33 -11.98 -1.54
CA LEU A 190 -0.84 -11.09 -1.67
C LEU A 190 -2.15 -11.83 -1.40
N SER A 191 -2.28 -13.10 -1.81
CA SER A 191 -3.51 -13.89 -1.60
C SER A 191 -3.61 -14.56 -0.23
N SER A 192 -2.48 -14.96 0.37
CA SER A 192 -2.47 -15.78 1.59
C SER A 192 -2.27 -14.97 2.87
N GLN A 193 -1.65 -13.80 2.77
CA GLN A 193 -1.46 -12.92 3.92
C GLN A 193 -2.76 -12.17 4.20
N PRO A 194 -3.41 -12.35 5.37
CA PRO A 194 -4.76 -11.84 5.60
C PRO A 194 -4.95 -10.34 5.40
N TYR A 195 -4.01 -9.51 5.87
CA TYR A 195 -4.09 -8.05 5.76
C TYR A 195 -3.74 -7.58 4.35
N LEU A 196 -2.77 -8.21 3.68
CA LEU A 196 -2.50 -7.88 2.27
C LEU A 196 -3.68 -8.24 1.38
N SER A 197 -4.30 -9.41 1.61
CA SER A 197 -5.49 -9.84 0.86
C SER A 197 -6.69 -8.95 1.16
N GLN A 198 -6.87 -8.53 2.41
CA GLN A 198 -7.93 -7.60 2.79
C GLN A 198 -7.74 -6.24 2.09
N ALA A 199 -6.54 -5.65 2.16
CA ALA A 199 -6.26 -4.40 1.48
C ALA A 199 -6.34 -4.52 -0.05
N LEU A 200 -6.02 -5.69 -0.60
CA LEU A 200 -6.20 -5.96 -2.02
C LEU A 200 -7.69 -5.94 -2.43
N GLU A 201 -8.57 -6.50 -1.60
CA GLU A 201 -10.02 -6.42 -1.80
C GLU A 201 -10.51 -4.98 -1.66
N GLU A 202 -10.13 -4.28 -0.59
CA GLU A 202 -10.50 -2.88 -0.36
C GLU A 202 -10.08 -1.96 -1.51
N THR A 203 -8.87 -2.12 -2.02
CA THR A 203 -8.37 -1.31 -3.14
C THR A 203 -9.01 -1.65 -4.48
N SER A 204 -9.70 -2.80 -4.61
CA SER A 204 -10.47 -3.11 -5.81
C SER A 204 -11.68 -2.20 -5.99
N HIS A 205 -12.13 -1.54 -4.90
CA HIS A 205 -13.23 -0.57 -4.92
C HIS A 205 -12.79 0.84 -5.32
N PHE A 206 -11.52 1.07 -5.67
CA PHE A 206 -10.96 2.41 -5.97
C PHE A 206 -11.66 3.17 -7.10
N LEU A 207 -12.33 2.47 -8.01
CA LEU A 207 -13.17 3.10 -9.04
C LEU A 207 -14.23 4.05 -8.46
N TYR A 208 -14.68 3.82 -7.22
CA TYR A 208 -15.63 4.69 -6.52
C TYR A 208 -14.98 5.83 -5.73
N TRP A 209 -13.66 5.80 -5.57
CA TRP A 209 -12.89 6.80 -4.83
C TRP A 209 -12.61 8.05 -5.66
N ASP A 210 -12.49 7.87 -6.97
CA ASP A 210 -12.19 8.95 -7.92
C ASP A 210 -13.46 9.66 -8.43
N ILE A 211 -14.65 9.22 -8.01
CA ILE A 211 -15.93 9.85 -8.39
C ILE A 211 -16.13 11.12 -7.54
N SER A 212 -16.16 12.27 -8.20
CA SER A 212 -16.41 13.57 -7.60
C SER A 212 -17.91 13.90 -7.56
N GLU A 213 -18.31 14.87 -6.74
CA GLU A 213 -19.72 15.36 -6.73
C GLU A 213 -20.20 15.84 -8.12
N GLY A 214 -19.29 16.30 -8.98
CA GLY A 214 -19.61 16.71 -10.35
C GLY A 214 -19.96 15.55 -11.28
N ASP A 215 -19.55 14.34 -10.95
CA ASP A 215 -19.89 13.11 -11.70
C ASP A 215 -21.26 12.54 -11.27
N LEU A 216 -21.86 13.12 -10.23
CA LEU A 216 -23.12 12.69 -9.63
C LEU A 216 -24.34 13.42 -10.23
N GLY A 217 -24.13 14.52 -10.96
CA GLY A 217 -25.16 15.38 -11.53
C GLY A 217 -25.25 15.33 -13.05
#